data_AF-A0A916VL23-F1
#
_entry.id   AF-A0A916VL23-F1
#
_cell.length_a   1.000
_cell.length_b   1.000
_cell.length_c   1.000
_cell.angle_alpha   90.00
_cell.angle_beta   90.00
_cell.angle_gamma   90.00
#
_symmetry.space_group_name_H-M   'P 1'
#
loop_
_entity.id
_entity.type
_entity.pdbx_description
1 polymer ?
#
loop_
_entity_poly.entity_id
_entity_poly.type
_entity_poly.pdbx_seq_one_letter_code
_entity_poly.pdbx_strand_id
1 'polypeptide(L)'
;MQAYENSYQNANQNLDSSIIAGIPEVEDFLSTVEEVCKFYKIQRICFLFDEAIHMFRPQQQREFFSLFRMLRTPYIDCNAAIYPGVTSFGDSFERFHDANLMRLERNIKDNDYLNTMEDIVYKQANEEQIRKIEKEKGNFKILAYSASGNPRILLRTLDRCNNLKTDTIIKVIKDFYIADIWSEHSALGERYTGHREIVDWGRNFIEKKVIPSTQDKNNRRIKHEESTCYFWIDRDAPEVVKESLRLLEYTGILRKNGERIRATYSRIGTRYEIKLGCILAIEKSNKTANQIIDYLDDYLFTEYSRNSNAFSNLPNPISLESDSEIREIINNLLQKSISNLSLTNWQKEQLIKNKFNTINDVLTVSEKKLIKSIRGVGEVKARRIQNAAIAAILEYLSG
;
A
#
# COMPACT_ATOMS: atom_id res chain seq x y z
N MET A 1 -0.17 -33.66 -19.33
CA MET A 1 0.51 -32.36 -19.25
C MET A 1 -0.13 -31.33 -20.17
N GLN A 2 -0.01 -31.41 -21.50
CA GLN A 2 -0.63 -30.45 -22.43
C GLN A 2 -2.14 -30.23 -22.25
N ALA A 3 -2.91 -31.26 -21.90
CA ALA A 3 -4.36 -31.12 -21.64
C ALA A 3 -4.67 -30.31 -20.35
N TYR A 4 -3.83 -30.42 -19.32
CA TYR A 4 -3.92 -29.61 -18.10
C TYR A 4 -3.38 -28.20 -18.34
N GLU A 5 -2.24 -28.09 -19.03
CA GLU A 5 -1.69 -26.79 -19.45
C GLU A 5 -2.64 -26.01 -20.35
N ASN A 6 -3.58 -26.65 -21.05
CA ASN A 6 -4.59 -25.99 -21.86
C ASN A 6 -5.94 -25.82 -21.14
N SER A 7 -6.11 -26.36 -19.93
CA SER A 7 -7.39 -26.31 -19.22
C SER A 7 -7.73 -24.91 -18.71
N TYR A 8 -6.74 -24.03 -18.52
CA TYR A 8 -6.99 -22.62 -18.18
C TYR A 8 -7.77 -21.86 -19.26
N GLN A 9 -7.77 -22.35 -20.51
CA GLN A 9 -8.52 -21.75 -21.62
C GLN A 9 -9.99 -22.18 -21.64
N ASN A 10 -10.34 -23.29 -20.98
CA ASN A 10 -11.69 -23.87 -21.00
C ASN A 10 -12.08 -24.36 -19.59
N ALA A 11 -12.50 -23.41 -18.74
CA ALA A 11 -12.84 -23.66 -17.33
C ALA A 11 -13.94 -24.72 -17.07
N ASN A 12 -14.70 -25.12 -18.09
CA ASN A 12 -15.82 -26.08 -17.98
C ASN A 12 -15.50 -27.50 -18.45
N GLN A 13 -14.24 -27.83 -18.77
CA GLN A 13 -13.87 -29.23 -19.05
C GLN A 13 -13.54 -29.95 -17.75
N ASN A 14 -14.38 -30.93 -17.38
CA ASN A 14 -14.03 -31.93 -16.38
C ASN A 14 -12.80 -32.70 -16.87
N LEU A 15 -11.63 -32.37 -16.34
CA LEU A 15 -10.39 -33.08 -16.61
C LEU A 15 -10.53 -34.51 -16.10
N ASP A 16 -10.12 -35.48 -16.92
CA ASP A 16 -10.11 -36.89 -16.54
C ASP A 16 -9.22 -37.10 -15.30
N SER A 17 -9.72 -37.84 -14.32
CA SER A 17 -9.05 -38.14 -13.05
C SER A 17 -7.66 -38.77 -13.23
N SER A 18 -7.44 -39.47 -14.34
CA SER A 18 -6.15 -40.05 -14.72
C SER A 18 -5.08 -39.00 -15.08
N ILE A 19 -5.49 -37.82 -15.57
CA ILE A 19 -4.59 -36.70 -15.91
C ILE A 19 -4.15 -35.99 -14.63
N ILE A 20 -5.05 -35.82 -13.66
CA ILE A 20 -4.77 -35.20 -12.36
C ILE A 20 -3.81 -36.06 -11.54
N ALA A 21 -4.01 -37.38 -11.55
CA ALA A 21 -3.12 -38.34 -10.88
C ALA A 21 -1.70 -38.41 -11.47
N GLY A 22 -1.49 -37.87 -12.68
CA GLY A 22 -0.17 -37.81 -13.33
C GLY A 22 0.57 -36.47 -13.14
N ILE A 23 0.01 -35.54 -12.36
CA ILE A 23 0.67 -34.27 -12.04
C ILE A 23 1.57 -34.51 -10.83
N PRO A 24 2.89 -34.22 -10.92
CA PRO A 24 3.80 -34.37 -9.79
C PRO A 24 3.36 -33.52 -8.62
N GLU A 25 3.38 -34.09 -7.42
CA GLU A 25 3.16 -33.35 -6.19
C GLU A 25 4.41 -32.57 -5.80
N VAL A 26 4.27 -31.66 -4.82
CA VAL A 26 5.42 -30.90 -4.29
C VAL A 26 6.47 -31.85 -3.72
N GLU A 27 6.06 -32.96 -3.11
CA GLU A 27 6.97 -33.98 -2.56
C GLU A 27 7.81 -34.67 -3.66
N ASP A 28 7.22 -34.94 -4.82
CA ASP A 28 7.92 -35.50 -5.98
C ASP A 28 8.99 -34.53 -6.50
N PHE A 29 8.66 -33.23 -6.55
CA PHE A 29 9.62 -32.20 -6.92
C PHE A 29 10.78 -32.12 -5.92
N LEU A 30 10.48 -32.10 -4.62
CA LEU A 30 11.51 -31.99 -3.57
C LEU A 30 12.45 -33.20 -3.55
N SER A 31 11.91 -34.41 -3.69
CA SER A 31 12.70 -35.64 -3.77
C SER A 31 13.61 -35.64 -5.00
N THR A 32 13.09 -35.23 -6.16
CA THR A 32 13.89 -35.08 -7.39
C THR A 32 15.04 -34.08 -7.20
N VAL A 33 14.76 -32.91 -6.59
CA VAL A 33 15.81 -31.92 -6.32
C VAL A 33 16.87 -32.48 -5.36
N GLU A 34 16.47 -33.21 -4.32
CA GLU A 34 17.39 -33.84 -3.39
C GLU A 34 18.29 -34.89 -4.09
N GLU A 35 17.73 -35.73 -4.96
CA GLU A 35 18.50 -36.70 -5.74
C GLU A 35 19.52 -36.03 -6.66
N VAL A 36 19.10 -34.98 -7.38
CA VAL A 36 19.99 -34.16 -8.22
C VAL A 36 21.11 -33.55 -7.38
N CYS A 37 20.77 -32.97 -6.22
CA CYS A 37 21.76 -32.36 -5.34
C CYS A 37 22.78 -33.38 -4.82
N LYS A 38 22.32 -34.58 -4.42
CA LYS A 38 23.18 -35.68 -3.98
C LYS A 38 24.08 -36.18 -5.09
N PHE A 39 23.54 -36.41 -6.28
CA PHE A 39 24.27 -36.95 -7.42
C PHE A 39 25.37 -35.99 -7.89
N TYR A 40 25.05 -34.71 -8.05
CA TYR A 40 25.99 -33.69 -8.51
C TYR A 40 26.80 -33.03 -7.38
N LYS A 41 26.61 -33.45 -6.12
CA LYS A 41 27.23 -32.85 -4.93
C LYS A 41 26.97 -31.34 -4.80
N ILE A 42 25.78 -30.91 -5.19
CA ILE A 42 25.31 -29.53 -4.99
C ILE A 42 24.92 -29.38 -3.53
N GLN A 43 25.54 -28.42 -2.84
CA GLN A 43 25.27 -28.19 -1.42
C GLN A 43 23.88 -27.58 -1.20
N ARG A 44 23.49 -26.65 -2.07
CA ARG A 44 22.24 -25.90 -1.98
C ARG A 44 21.89 -25.24 -3.30
N ILE A 45 20.59 -25.18 -3.60
CA ILE A 45 19.98 -24.38 -4.66
C ILE A 45 19.28 -23.19 -3.99
N CYS A 46 19.56 -21.98 -4.47
CA CYS A 46 18.94 -20.76 -3.94
C CYS A 46 17.98 -20.18 -4.98
N PHE A 47 16.69 -20.15 -4.69
CA PHE A 47 15.68 -19.45 -5.48
C PHE A 47 15.55 -18.01 -4.99
N LEU A 48 15.70 -17.06 -5.92
CA LEU A 48 15.54 -15.63 -5.68
C LEU A 48 14.39 -15.12 -6.55
N PHE A 49 13.28 -14.76 -5.93
CA PHE A 49 12.11 -14.21 -6.61
C PHE A 49 12.09 -12.69 -6.45
N ASP A 50 12.17 -11.97 -7.57
CA ASP A 50 11.96 -10.53 -7.59
C ASP A 50 10.50 -10.22 -7.96
N GLU A 51 9.92 -9.20 -7.31
CA GLU A 51 8.50 -8.81 -7.43
C GLU A 51 7.53 -10.01 -7.42
N ALA A 52 7.77 -10.98 -6.54
CA ALA A 52 6.99 -12.21 -6.49
C ALA A 52 5.51 -11.88 -6.30
N ILE A 53 4.64 -12.71 -6.90
CA ILE A 53 3.17 -12.70 -6.76
C ILE A 53 2.47 -11.37 -7.07
N HIS A 54 3.18 -10.39 -7.62
CA HIS A 54 2.64 -9.06 -7.91
C HIS A 54 1.48 -9.09 -8.92
N MET A 55 1.53 -10.04 -9.86
CA MET A 55 0.49 -10.26 -10.87
C MET A 55 -0.54 -11.33 -10.49
N PHE A 56 -0.41 -11.93 -9.30
CA PHE A 56 -1.31 -12.99 -8.87
C PHE A 56 -2.59 -12.40 -8.33
N ARG A 57 -3.71 -13.06 -8.63
CA ARG A 57 -4.97 -12.79 -7.95
C ARG A 57 -4.82 -13.13 -6.46
N PRO A 58 -5.52 -12.43 -5.56
CA PRO A 58 -5.78 -12.84 -4.19
C PRO A 58 -5.57 -14.31 -3.80
N GLN A 59 -6.36 -15.21 -4.39
CA GLN A 59 -6.32 -16.63 -4.11
C GLN A 59 -4.97 -17.28 -4.48
N GLN A 60 -4.42 -16.91 -5.63
CA GLN A 60 -3.12 -17.41 -6.10
C GLN A 60 -1.98 -16.92 -5.20
N GLN A 61 -2.08 -15.71 -4.63
CA GLN A 61 -1.09 -15.21 -3.65
C GLN A 61 -1.06 -16.10 -2.40
N ARG A 62 -2.24 -16.46 -1.87
CA ARG A 62 -2.38 -17.37 -0.71
C ARG A 62 -1.82 -18.78 -1.00
N GLU A 63 -2.11 -19.30 -2.18
CA GLU A 63 -1.57 -20.59 -2.65
C GLU A 63 -0.04 -20.53 -2.80
N PHE A 64 0.50 -19.44 -3.36
CA PHE A 64 1.94 -19.23 -3.46
C PHE A 64 2.62 -19.27 -2.10
N PHE A 65 2.11 -18.58 -1.07
CA PHE A 65 2.76 -18.62 0.25
C PHE A 65 2.74 -20.00 0.90
N SER A 66 1.67 -20.77 0.65
CA SER A 66 1.59 -22.16 1.09
C SER A 66 2.65 -23.01 0.41
N LEU A 67 2.79 -22.90 -0.92
CA LEU A 67 3.86 -23.57 -1.69
C LEU A 67 5.26 -23.10 -1.28
N PHE A 68 5.45 -21.79 -1.11
CA PHE A 68 6.73 -21.18 -0.75
C PHE A 68 7.27 -21.71 0.58
N ARG A 69 6.38 -21.92 1.56
CA ARG A 69 6.74 -22.57 2.84
C ARG A 69 7.16 -24.03 2.63
N MET A 70 6.48 -24.76 1.75
CA MET A 70 6.77 -26.17 1.46
C MET A 70 8.09 -26.37 0.70
N LEU A 71 8.51 -25.40 -0.12
CA LEU A 71 9.75 -25.51 -0.91
C LEU A 71 11.03 -25.53 -0.06
N ARG A 72 10.98 -25.15 1.21
CA ARG A 72 12.16 -25.00 2.06
C ARG A 72 12.65 -26.37 2.54
N THR A 73 13.88 -26.73 2.15
CA THR A 73 14.55 -27.99 2.56
C THR A 73 16.01 -27.72 2.89
N PRO A 74 16.79 -28.70 3.40
CA PRO A 74 18.24 -28.52 3.58
C PRO A 74 18.99 -28.15 2.28
N TYR A 75 18.47 -28.59 1.13
CA TYR A 75 19.04 -28.35 -0.21
C TYR A 75 18.44 -27.14 -0.93
N ILE A 76 17.31 -26.60 -0.48
CA ILE A 76 16.63 -25.47 -1.13
C ILE A 76 16.47 -24.31 -0.16
N ASP A 77 17.01 -23.16 -0.54
CA ASP A 77 16.72 -21.87 0.09
C ASP A 77 15.89 -21.00 -0.84
N CYS A 78 14.82 -20.40 -0.32
CA CYS A 78 13.88 -19.59 -1.10
C CYS A 78 13.79 -18.19 -0.48
N ASN A 79 14.09 -17.17 -1.28
CA ASN A 79 13.97 -15.77 -0.89
C ASN A 79 13.09 -15.04 -1.91
N ALA A 80 12.10 -14.30 -1.42
CA ALA A 80 11.17 -13.55 -2.26
C ALA A 80 11.06 -12.09 -1.80
N ALA A 81 11.16 -11.16 -2.75
CA ALA A 81 10.80 -9.77 -2.57
C ALA A 81 9.34 -9.56 -3.02
N ILE A 82 8.53 -8.94 -2.15
CA ILE A 82 7.09 -8.73 -2.37
C ILE A 82 6.68 -7.31 -1.95
N TYR A 83 5.56 -6.83 -2.49
CA TYR A 83 4.97 -5.56 -2.12
C TYR A 83 3.88 -5.76 -1.06
N PRO A 84 4.15 -5.52 0.24
CA PRO A 84 3.23 -5.88 1.33
C PRO A 84 1.90 -5.11 1.27
N GLY A 85 1.86 -3.97 0.57
CA GLY A 85 0.69 -3.11 0.45
C GLY A 85 -0.46 -3.72 -0.37
N VAL A 86 -0.23 -4.70 -1.24
CA VAL A 86 -1.28 -5.34 -2.06
C VAL A 86 -1.19 -6.86 -2.02
N THR A 87 -0.49 -7.38 -1.01
CA THR A 87 -0.21 -8.81 -0.87
C THR A 87 -1.12 -9.44 0.17
N SER A 88 -1.56 -10.65 -0.14
CA SER A 88 -2.37 -11.51 0.69
C SER A 88 -1.67 -12.77 1.06
N PHE A 89 -1.38 -12.84 2.34
CA PHE A 89 -0.60 -13.89 2.95
C PHE A 89 -1.44 -15.15 3.24
N GLY A 90 -2.76 -14.99 3.39
CA GLY A 90 -3.64 -16.07 3.84
C GLY A 90 -3.40 -16.42 5.31
N ASP A 91 -4.00 -17.53 5.76
CA ASP A 91 -3.97 -17.93 7.18
C ASP A 91 -2.66 -18.61 7.58
N SER A 92 -1.93 -19.16 6.60
CA SER A 92 -0.73 -19.97 6.83
C SER A 92 0.58 -19.17 6.89
N PHE A 93 0.56 -17.87 6.58
CA PHE A 93 1.77 -17.06 6.54
C PHE A 93 1.67 -15.86 7.48
N GLU A 94 2.48 -15.88 8.54
CA GLU A 94 2.48 -14.87 9.57
C GLU A 94 3.60 -13.85 9.32
N ARG A 95 3.25 -12.64 8.84
CA ARG A 95 4.21 -11.60 8.45
C ARG A 95 5.33 -11.31 9.47
N PHE A 96 5.04 -11.38 10.77
CA PHE A 96 6.03 -11.09 11.82
C PHE A 96 7.03 -12.23 12.03
N HIS A 97 6.63 -13.46 11.75
CA HIS A 97 7.45 -14.65 11.98
C HIS A 97 8.11 -15.15 10.68
N ASP A 98 7.41 -15.03 9.55
CA ASP A 98 7.81 -15.59 8.26
C ASP A 98 8.44 -14.56 7.31
N ALA A 99 8.38 -13.26 7.61
CA ALA A 99 8.94 -12.21 6.75
C ALA A 99 9.64 -11.09 7.54
N ASN A 100 10.55 -10.40 6.85
CA ASN A 100 11.16 -9.17 7.34
C ASN A 100 10.69 -7.99 6.48
N LEU A 101 10.08 -6.98 7.11
CA LEU A 101 9.75 -5.74 6.43
C LEU A 101 11.01 -4.89 6.26
N MET A 102 11.54 -4.84 5.04
CA MET A 102 12.66 -3.97 4.70
C MET A 102 12.15 -2.70 4.03
N ARG A 103 12.69 -1.56 4.48
CA ARG A 103 12.44 -0.27 3.85
C ARG A 103 13.60 0.06 2.92
N LEU A 104 13.29 0.26 1.64
CA LEU A 104 14.30 0.53 0.60
C LEU A 104 14.57 2.03 0.41
N GLU A 105 13.61 2.89 0.76
CA GLU A 105 13.82 4.33 0.66
C GLU A 105 14.72 4.86 1.76
N ARG A 106 15.67 5.70 1.36
CA ARG A 106 16.51 6.47 2.28
C ARG A 106 15.66 7.44 3.10
N ASN A 107 16.06 7.69 4.32
CA ASN A 107 15.37 8.66 5.16
C ASN A 107 15.87 10.07 4.79
N ILE A 108 14.94 10.93 4.37
CA ILE A 108 15.25 12.30 3.94
C ILE A 108 15.77 13.20 5.06
N LYS A 109 15.64 12.76 6.32
CA LYS A 109 16.15 13.45 7.50
C LYS A 109 17.56 13.03 7.92
N ASP A 110 18.13 12.03 7.26
CA ASP A 110 19.51 11.64 7.57
C ASP A 110 20.45 12.78 7.16
N ASN A 111 21.43 13.10 8.01
CA ASN A 111 22.32 14.25 7.81
C ASN A 111 23.16 14.13 6.52
N ASP A 112 23.40 12.90 6.07
CA ASP A 112 24.13 12.54 4.86
C ASP A 112 23.20 12.19 3.68
N TYR A 113 21.89 12.43 3.79
CA TYR A 113 20.92 12.12 2.75
C TYR A 113 21.31 12.73 1.40
N LEU A 114 21.56 14.05 1.39
CA LEU A 114 21.89 14.76 0.15
C LEU A 114 23.20 14.21 -0.45
N ASN A 115 24.24 14.05 0.37
CA ASN A 115 25.54 13.51 -0.05
C ASN A 115 25.39 12.10 -0.64
N THR A 116 24.59 11.24 0.00
CA THR A 116 24.31 9.89 -0.48
C THR A 116 23.63 9.91 -1.85
N MET A 117 22.67 10.82 -2.06
CA MET A 117 21.99 10.97 -3.34
C MET A 117 22.90 11.58 -4.42
N GLU A 118 23.79 12.51 -4.05
CA GLU A 118 24.85 13.04 -4.91
C GLU A 118 25.79 11.92 -5.36
N ASP A 119 26.30 11.10 -4.44
CA ASP A 119 27.22 9.99 -4.73
C ASP A 119 26.63 8.97 -5.72
N ILE A 120 25.32 8.67 -5.60
CA ILE A 120 24.64 7.78 -6.54
C ILE A 120 24.63 8.36 -7.95
N VAL A 121 24.41 9.67 -8.08
CA VAL A 121 24.42 10.36 -9.37
C VAL A 121 25.84 10.46 -9.91
N TYR A 122 26.82 10.83 -9.07
CA TYR A 122 28.22 11.03 -9.48
C TYR A 122 28.88 9.76 -9.99
N LYS A 123 28.55 8.59 -9.43
CA LYS A 123 29.02 7.29 -9.94
C LYS A 123 28.58 6.99 -11.38
N GLN A 124 27.60 7.72 -11.90
CA GLN A 124 27.03 7.53 -13.24
C GLN A 124 27.22 8.77 -14.14
N ALA A 125 27.86 9.82 -13.63
CA ALA A 125 27.98 11.11 -14.30
C ALA A 125 29.43 11.39 -14.73
N ASN A 126 29.59 12.12 -15.83
CA ASN A 126 30.89 12.64 -16.25
C ASN A 126 31.26 13.94 -15.52
N GLU A 127 32.52 14.38 -15.63
CA GLU A 127 32.98 15.60 -14.94
C GLU A 127 32.17 16.85 -15.27
N GLU A 128 31.70 17.00 -16.51
CA GLU A 128 30.90 18.16 -16.92
C GLU A 128 29.55 18.18 -16.21
N GLN A 129 28.88 17.03 -16.12
CA GLN A 129 27.63 16.86 -15.39
C GLN A 129 27.80 17.14 -13.90
N ILE A 130 28.88 16.62 -13.29
CA ILE A 130 29.20 16.88 -11.88
C ILE A 130 29.38 18.39 -11.64
N ARG A 131 30.17 19.08 -12.47
CA ARG A 131 30.37 20.53 -12.36
C ARG A 131 29.06 21.32 -12.49
N LYS A 132 28.13 20.88 -13.36
CA LYS A 132 26.81 21.49 -13.48
C LYS A 132 25.97 21.30 -12.22
N ILE A 133 26.01 20.11 -11.62
CA ILE A 133 25.32 19.81 -10.35
C ILE A 133 25.87 20.69 -9.23
N GLU A 134 27.19 20.77 -9.07
CA GLU A 134 27.81 21.58 -8.02
C GLU A 134 27.51 23.07 -8.18
N LYS A 135 27.47 23.57 -9.42
CA LYS A 135 27.07 24.95 -9.70
C LYS A 135 25.61 25.24 -9.32
N GLU A 136 24.72 24.27 -9.51
CA GLU A 136 23.27 24.40 -9.29
C GLU A 136 22.80 23.56 -8.07
N LYS A 137 23.65 23.46 -7.03
CA LYS A 137 23.45 22.53 -5.90
C LYS A 137 22.11 22.70 -5.20
N GLY A 138 21.63 23.94 -5.05
CA GLY A 138 20.31 24.23 -4.47
C GLY A 138 19.13 23.74 -5.33
N ASN A 139 19.29 23.66 -6.64
CA ASN A 139 18.28 23.13 -7.56
C ASN A 139 18.33 21.60 -7.62
N PHE A 140 19.54 21.03 -7.61
CA PHE A 140 19.73 19.59 -7.48
C PHE A 140 19.14 19.05 -6.17
N LYS A 141 19.35 19.77 -5.05
CA LYS A 141 18.76 19.44 -3.76
C LYS A 141 17.24 19.28 -3.84
N ILE A 142 16.54 20.17 -4.54
CA ILE A 142 15.08 20.06 -4.73
C ILE A 142 14.73 18.75 -5.45
N LEU A 143 15.44 18.37 -6.52
CA LEU A 143 15.24 17.07 -7.19
C LEU A 143 15.51 15.90 -6.25
N ALA A 144 16.65 15.90 -5.55
CA ALA A 144 17.04 14.83 -4.64
C ALA A 144 16.00 14.62 -3.54
N TYR A 145 15.49 15.69 -2.96
CA TYR A 145 14.45 15.62 -1.92
C TYR A 145 13.07 15.29 -2.49
N SER A 146 12.74 15.74 -3.72
CA SER A 146 11.49 15.35 -4.38
C SER A 146 11.35 13.82 -4.49
N ALA A 147 12.48 13.14 -4.74
CA ALA A 147 12.55 11.68 -4.85
C ALA A 147 12.22 10.94 -3.54
N SER A 148 12.20 11.63 -2.39
CA SER A 148 11.80 11.11 -1.07
C SER A 148 12.52 9.81 -0.66
N GLY A 149 13.81 9.73 -1.00
CA GLY A 149 14.68 8.60 -0.72
C GLY A 149 14.67 7.46 -1.71
N ASN A 150 13.98 7.60 -2.85
CA ASN A 150 14.04 6.64 -3.95
C ASN A 150 15.05 7.10 -5.02
N PRO A 151 16.24 6.47 -5.14
CA PRO A 151 17.24 6.89 -6.12
C PRO A 151 16.81 6.74 -7.58
N ARG A 152 15.96 5.75 -7.88
CA ARG A 152 15.43 5.54 -9.24
C ARG A 152 14.60 6.74 -9.70
N ILE A 153 13.82 7.33 -8.78
CA ILE A 153 13.05 8.53 -9.08
C ILE A 153 13.98 9.72 -9.33
N LEU A 154 15.02 9.91 -8.52
CA LEU A 154 16.01 10.96 -8.75
C LEU A 154 16.67 10.83 -10.12
N LEU A 155 17.15 9.63 -10.47
CA LEU A 155 17.80 9.40 -11.77
C LEU A 155 16.81 9.64 -12.92
N ARG A 156 15.56 9.17 -12.79
CA ARG A 156 14.50 9.35 -13.80
C ARG A 156 14.13 10.83 -14.00
N THR A 157 14.05 11.63 -12.94
CA THR A 157 13.75 13.06 -13.05
C THR A 157 14.95 13.87 -13.52
N LEU A 158 16.17 13.49 -13.10
CA LEU A 158 17.40 14.12 -13.54
C LEU A 158 17.64 13.93 -15.05
N ASP A 159 17.40 12.73 -15.58
CA ASP A 159 17.53 12.42 -17.01
C ASP A 159 16.59 13.25 -17.89
N ARG A 160 15.42 13.65 -17.36
CA ARG A 160 14.48 14.55 -18.04
C ARG A 160 14.90 16.01 -18.03
N CYS A 161 15.91 16.38 -17.24
CA CYS A 161 16.39 17.75 -17.15
C CYS A 161 17.46 18.02 -18.21
N ASN A 162 17.14 18.85 -19.21
CA ASN A 162 18.14 19.32 -20.19
C ASN A 162 19.20 20.26 -19.56
N ASN A 163 18.85 20.90 -18.45
CA ASN A 163 19.72 21.71 -17.60
C ASN A 163 19.15 21.77 -16.17
N LEU A 164 19.95 22.22 -15.20
CA LEU A 164 19.56 22.31 -13.79
C LEU A 164 19.09 23.70 -13.37
N LYS A 165 18.58 24.51 -14.31
CA LYS A 165 18.01 25.81 -13.97
C LYS A 165 16.62 25.66 -13.37
N THR A 166 16.23 26.65 -12.57
CA THR A 166 14.96 26.73 -11.84
C THR A 166 13.74 26.33 -12.68
N ASP A 167 13.54 26.95 -13.84
CA ASP A 167 12.34 26.71 -14.65
C ASP A 167 12.23 25.27 -15.15
N THR A 168 13.36 24.67 -15.53
CA THR A 168 13.44 23.27 -15.94
C THR A 168 13.07 22.34 -14.80
N ILE A 169 13.61 22.59 -13.60
CA ILE A 169 13.40 21.77 -12.41
C ILE A 169 11.95 21.82 -11.96
N ILE A 170 11.37 23.03 -11.85
CA ILE A 170 9.96 23.21 -11.51
C ILE A 170 9.07 22.48 -12.52
N LYS A 171 9.36 22.61 -13.82
CA LYS A 171 8.60 21.92 -14.87
C LYS A 171 8.70 20.40 -14.73
N VAL A 172 9.90 19.85 -14.60
CA VAL A 172 10.10 18.39 -14.51
C VAL A 172 9.43 17.80 -13.28
N ILE A 173 9.58 18.45 -12.11
CA ILE A 173 8.90 18.02 -10.88
C ILE A 173 7.38 18.09 -11.07
N LYS A 174 6.86 19.17 -11.65
CA LYS A 174 5.43 19.32 -11.90
C LYS A 174 4.90 18.23 -12.82
N ASP A 175 5.53 18.02 -13.96
CA ASP A 175 5.12 17.02 -14.96
C ASP A 175 5.13 15.62 -14.31
N PHE A 176 6.16 15.30 -13.52
CA PHE A 176 6.28 14.00 -12.86
C PHE A 176 5.26 13.75 -11.75
N TYR A 177 5.14 14.69 -10.80
CA TYR A 177 4.38 14.49 -9.56
C TYR A 177 2.92 14.94 -9.65
N ILE A 178 2.52 15.63 -10.73
CA ILE A 178 1.11 15.96 -11.00
C ILE A 178 0.51 15.05 -12.08
N ALA A 179 1.30 14.58 -13.06
CA ALA A 179 0.80 13.70 -14.11
C ALA A 179 1.22 12.23 -13.90
N ASP A 180 2.52 11.93 -14.00
CA ASP A 180 3.00 10.54 -14.13
C ASP A 180 2.71 9.67 -12.91
N ILE A 181 3.00 10.16 -11.70
CA ILE A 181 2.78 9.34 -10.49
C ILE A 181 1.29 9.05 -10.26
N TRP A 182 0.42 9.98 -10.65
CA TRP A 182 -1.03 9.84 -10.48
C TRP A 182 -1.65 9.01 -11.59
N SER A 183 -1.07 8.98 -12.79
CA SER A 183 -1.52 8.07 -13.85
C SER A 183 -1.22 6.62 -13.49
N GLU A 184 -0.05 6.33 -12.90
CA GLU A 184 0.27 5.01 -12.34
C GLU A 184 -0.73 4.61 -11.24
N HIS A 185 -1.09 5.53 -10.34
CA HIS A 185 -2.10 5.25 -9.31
C HIS A 185 -3.50 5.04 -9.87
N SER A 186 -3.95 5.86 -10.81
CA SER A 186 -5.25 5.67 -11.45
C SER A 186 -5.34 4.38 -12.26
N ALA A 187 -4.25 3.96 -12.91
CA ALA A 187 -4.19 2.67 -13.62
C ALA A 187 -4.40 1.46 -12.69
N LEU A 188 -4.17 1.62 -11.39
CA LEU A 188 -4.47 0.58 -10.40
C LEU A 188 -5.95 0.22 -10.36
N GLY A 189 -6.83 1.21 -10.53
CA GLY A 189 -8.27 1.00 -10.56
C GLY A 189 -8.75 0.18 -11.76
N GLU A 190 -7.93 0.06 -12.81
CA GLU A 190 -8.21 -0.79 -13.97
C GLU A 190 -7.66 -2.22 -13.78
N ARG A 191 -6.56 -2.37 -13.03
CA ARG A 191 -5.93 -3.68 -12.77
C ARG A 191 -6.63 -4.46 -11.65
N TYR A 192 -7.10 -3.76 -10.63
CA TYR A 192 -7.80 -4.34 -9.50
C TYR A 192 -9.29 -4.07 -9.64
N THR A 193 -9.97 -5.01 -10.29
CA THR A 193 -11.42 -5.11 -10.32
C THR A 193 -11.94 -5.01 -8.88
N GLY A 194 -12.79 -4.02 -8.61
CA GLY A 194 -13.45 -3.76 -7.33
C GLY A 194 -12.99 -2.45 -6.71
N HIS A 195 -11.87 -1.91 -7.18
CA HIS A 195 -11.13 -0.91 -6.43
C HIS A 195 -11.14 0.47 -7.07
N ARG A 196 -11.72 0.62 -8.27
CA ARG A 196 -11.71 1.90 -9.00
C ARG A 196 -12.22 3.06 -8.15
N GLU A 197 -13.38 2.93 -7.51
CA GLU A 197 -13.93 4.00 -6.68
C GLU A 197 -13.06 4.28 -5.43
N ILE A 198 -12.43 3.25 -4.86
CA ILE A 198 -11.52 3.36 -3.70
C ILE A 198 -10.23 4.08 -4.10
N VAL A 199 -9.69 3.75 -5.27
CA VAL A 199 -8.51 4.37 -5.89
C VAL A 199 -8.79 5.84 -6.20
N ASP A 200 -9.90 6.12 -6.86
CA ASP A 200 -10.32 7.46 -7.25
C ASP A 200 -10.63 8.33 -6.01
N TRP A 201 -11.28 7.76 -4.99
CA TRP A 201 -11.53 8.47 -3.74
C TRP A 201 -10.21 8.83 -3.04
N GLY A 202 -9.27 7.88 -2.94
CA GLY A 202 -7.96 8.12 -2.35
C GLY A 202 -7.19 9.24 -3.06
N ARG A 203 -7.16 9.20 -4.40
CA ARG A 203 -6.57 10.27 -5.22
C ARG A 203 -7.20 11.62 -4.92
N ASN A 204 -8.53 11.71 -4.98
CA ASN A 204 -9.25 12.96 -4.72
C ASN A 204 -9.01 13.47 -3.29
N PHE A 205 -8.96 12.59 -2.30
CA PHE A 205 -8.67 12.95 -0.92
C PHE A 205 -7.28 13.60 -0.80
N ILE A 206 -6.25 13.00 -1.38
CA ILE A 206 -4.90 13.55 -1.32
C ILE A 206 -4.77 14.83 -2.15
N GLU A 207 -5.14 14.82 -3.43
CA GLU A 207 -4.99 15.96 -4.34
C GLU A 207 -5.82 17.18 -3.92
N LYS A 208 -7.07 16.98 -3.48
CA LYS A 208 -8.01 18.09 -3.25
C LYS A 208 -8.14 18.50 -1.79
N LYS A 209 -7.69 17.68 -0.83
CA LYS A 209 -7.81 17.97 0.61
C LYS A 209 -6.47 17.99 1.31
N VAL A 210 -5.69 16.92 1.21
CA VAL A 210 -4.46 16.77 2.01
C VAL A 210 -3.34 17.66 1.52
N ILE A 211 -3.01 17.62 0.23
CA ILE A 211 -1.94 18.44 -0.36
C ILE A 211 -2.21 19.94 -0.18
N PRO A 212 -3.42 20.47 -0.51
CA PRO A 212 -3.73 21.88 -0.29
C PRO A 212 -3.66 22.29 1.19
N SER A 213 -4.18 21.46 2.10
CA SER A 213 -4.12 21.75 3.53
C SER A 213 -2.69 21.76 4.08
N THR A 214 -1.83 20.89 3.55
CA THR A 214 -0.40 20.82 3.87
C THR A 214 0.32 22.07 3.35
N GLN A 215 0.03 22.49 2.11
CA GLN A 215 0.57 23.72 1.54
C GLN A 215 0.16 24.96 2.35
N ASP A 216 -1.12 25.10 2.67
CA ASP A 216 -1.62 26.22 3.49
C ASP A 216 -0.97 26.25 4.88
N LYS A 217 -0.65 25.09 5.44
CA LYS A 217 0.09 24.99 6.70
C LYS A 217 1.54 25.45 6.53
N ASN A 218 2.24 24.98 5.50
CA ASN A 218 3.61 25.39 5.20
C ASN A 218 3.71 26.90 4.95
N ASN A 219 2.82 27.47 4.14
CA ASN A 219 2.77 28.92 3.88
C ASN A 219 2.65 29.77 5.16
N ARG A 220 1.94 29.26 6.17
CA ARG A 220 1.79 29.93 7.47
C ARG A 220 2.99 29.72 8.39
N ARG A 221 3.60 28.53 8.37
CA ARG A 221 4.64 28.11 9.34
C ARG A 221 6.06 28.37 8.86
N ILE A 222 6.29 28.61 7.57
CA ILE A 222 7.62 28.85 7.01
C ILE A 222 8.35 30.04 7.63
N LYS A 223 7.61 31.06 8.10
CA LYS A 223 8.15 32.24 8.80
C LYS A 223 8.70 31.91 10.19
N HIS A 224 8.31 30.76 10.74
CA HIS A 224 8.75 30.23 12.01
C HIS A 224 9.79 29.11 11.84
N GLU A 225 10.36 28.96 10.63
CA GLU A 225 11.34 27.90 10.32
C GLU A 225 10.78 26.49 10.55
N GLU A 226 9.49 26.31 10.25
CA GLU A 226 8.79 25.03 10.32
C GLU A 226 8.03 24.73 9.02
N SER A 227 8.06 23.47 8.59
CA SER A 227 7.32 22.94 7.46
C SER A 227 6.89 21.49 7.73
N THR A 228 6.04 20.95 6.87
CA THR A 228 5.56 19.57 6.96
C THR A 228 5.25 18.97 5.61
N CYS A 229 5.42 17.65 5.51
CA CYS A 229 4.83 16.80 4.47
C CYS A 229 3.96 15.69 5.09
N TYR A 230 3.56 15.86 6.35
CA TYR A 230 2.90 14.84 7.14
C TYR A 230 1.44 15.15 7.42
N PHE A 231 0.63 14.10 7.47
CA PHE A 231 -0.74 14.15 7.97
C PHE A 231 -1.02 12.94 8.85
N TRP A 232 -2.10 13.03 9.62
CA TRP A 232 -2.46 12.03 10.62
C TRP A 232 -3.91 11.60 10.45
N ILE A 233 -4.17 10.30 10.63
CA ILE A 233 -5.49 9.69 10.51
C ILE A 233 -5.83 8.97 11.81
N ASP A 234 -7.01 9.24 12.38
CA ASP A 234 -7.50 8.57 13.60
C ASP A 234 -7.58 7.06 13.41
N ARG A 235 -7.17 6.29 14.42
CA ARG A 235 -7.24 4.82 14.39
C ARG A 235 -8.64 4.30 14.10
N ASP A 236 -9.66 5.00 14.56
CA ASP A 236 -11.06 4.62 14.39
C ASP A 236 -11.70 5.26 13.12
N ALA A 237 -10.88 5.74 12.18
CA ALA A 237 -11.36 6.19 10.86
C ALA A 237 -11.99 5.02 10.05
N PRO A 238 -12.86 5.31 9.08
CA PRO A 238 -13.50 4.27 8.26
C PRO A 238 -12.47 3.39 7.54
N GLU A 239 -12.73 2.09 7.45
CA GLU A 239 -11.77 1.15 6.84
C GLU A 239 -11.52 1.43 5.36
N VAL A 240 -12.53 1.90 4.64
CA VAL A 240 -12.38 2.35 3.23
C VAL A 240 -11.31 3.43 3.09
N VAL A 241 -11.22 4.36 4.05
CA VAL A 241 -10.16 5.38 4.05
C VAL A 241 -8.79 4.73 4.19
N LYS A 242 -8.64 3.79 5.13
CA LYS A 242 -7.36 3.10 5.38
C LYS A 242 -6.94 2.27 4.18
N GLU A 243 -7.89 1.62 3.51
CA GLU A 243 -7.64 0.85 2.30
C GLU A 243 -7.23 1.75 1.13
N SER A 244 -7.90 2.88 0.91
CA SER A 244 -7.46 3.88 -0.07
C SER A 244 -6.02 4.37 0.20
N LEU A 245 -5.66 4.60 1.46
CA LEU A 245 -4.30 5.01 1.84
C LEU A 245 -3.28 3.89 1.62
N ARG A 246 -3.64 2.63 1.90
CA ARG A 246 -2.80 1.46 1.63
C ARG A 246 -2.48 1.33 0.13
N LEU A 247 -3.44 1.56 -0.75
CA LEU A 247 -3.22 1.59 -2.21
C LEU A 247 -2.29 2.74 -2.64
N LEU A 248 -2.41 3.90 -2.00
CA LEU A 248 -1.50 5.04 -2.22
C LEU A 248 -0.08 4.82 -1.67
N GLU A 249 0.06 4.01 -0.62
CA GLU A 249 1.37 3.56 -0.13
C GLU A 249 2.01 2.60 -1.13
N TYR A 250 1.22 1.70 -1.72
CA TYR A 250 1.70 0.77 -2.73
C TYR A 250 2.21 1.47 -3.99
N THR A 251 1.55 2.52 -4.46
CA THR A 251 2.03 3.35 -5.58
C THR A 251 3.15 4.33 -5.16
N GLY A 252 3.50 4.32 -3.87
CA GLY A 252 4.60 5.11 -3.31
C GLY A 252 4.32 6.61 -3.29
N ILE A 253 3.06 7.06 -3.40
CA ILE A 253 2.64 8.45 -3.22
C ILE A 253 2.64 8.81 -1.74
N LEU A 254 2.26 7.85 -0.90
CA LEU A 254 2.28 7.97 0.55
C LEU A 254 3.25 6.99 1.16
N ARG A 255 3.63 7.27 2.40
CA ARG A 255 4.41 6.38 3.25
C ARG A 255 3.87 6.43 4.66
N LYS A 256 3.54 5.29 5.27
CA LYS A 256 3.28 5.25 6.71
C LYS A 256 4.55 5.63 7.48
N ASN A 257 4.43 6.62 8.36
CA ASN A 257 5.51 7.20 9.15
C ASN A 257 5.13 7.17 10.64
N GLY A 258 5.00 5.97 11.18
CA GLY A 258 4.68 5.72 12.59
C GLY A 258 3.23 5.33 12.84
N GLU A 259 3.07 4.27 13.63
CA GLU A 259 1.78 3.85 14.16
C GLU A 259 1.63 4.31 15.61
N ARG A 260 0.38 4.47 16.04
CA ARG A 260 0.02 4.87 17.40
C ARG A 260 0.57 6.24 17.82
N ILE A 261 0.74 7.13 16.85
CA ILE A 261 1.12 8.52 17.10
C ILE A 261 -0.03 9.23 17.81
N ARG A 262 0.29 9.90 18.93
CA ARG A 262 -0.65 10.68 19.71
C ARG A 262 -0.83 12.05 19.06
N ALA A 263 -2.08 12.41 18.81
CA ALA A 263 -2.50 13.68 18.25
C ALA A 263 -3.28 14.51 19.28
N THR A 264 -3.92 15.59 18.84
CA THR A 264 -4.76 16.44 19.69
C THR A 264 -5.81 15.61 20.46
N TYR A 265 -6.15 16.04 21.68
CA TYR A 265 -7.04 15.32 22.60
C TYR A 265 -6.57 13.90 22.99
N SER A 266 -5.26 13.63 22.93
CA SER A 266 -4.67 12.32 23.24
C SER A 266 -5.23 11.17 22.38
N ARG A 267 -5.76 11.48 21.19
CA ARG A 267 -6.22 10.48 20.23
C ARG A 267 -5.02 9.77 19.63
N ILE A 268 -5.18 8.47 19.37
CA ILE A 268 -4.15 7.62 18.80
C ILE A 268 -4.52 7.33 17.36
N GLY A 269 -3.53 7.41 16.47
CA GLY A 269 -3.73 7.17 15.04
C GLY A 269 -2.41 6.92 14.34
N THR A 270 -2.46 7.01 13.02
CA THR A 270 -1.33 6.71 12.14
C THR A 270 -0.90 7.99 11.45
N ARG A 271 0.40 8.28 11.48
CA ARG A 271 0.98 9.39 10.71
C ARG A 271 1.43 8.86 9.36
N TYR A 272 1.13 9.62 8.33
CA TYR A 272 1.51 9.38 6.95
C TYR A 272 2.35 10.53 6.46
N GLU A 273 3.32 10.20 5.63
CA GLU A 273 4.17 11.10 4.90
C GLU A 273 3.73 11.12 3.45
N ILE A 274 3.50 12.32 2.93
CA ILE A 274 3.27 12.55 1.52
C ILE A 274 4.64 12.63 0.87
N LYS A 275 4.82 11.95 -0.25
CA LYS A 275 6.04 12.08 -1.05
C LYS A 275 6.34 13.55 -1.27
N LEU A 276 7.51 14.00 -0.83
CA LEU A 276 7.84 15.42 -0.75
C LEU A 276 7.77 16.08 -2.13
N GLY A 277 8.07 15.34 -3.19
CA GLY A 277 7.89 15.80 -4.57
C GLY A 277 6.46 16.28 -4.92
N CYS A 278 5.41 15.66 -4.34
CA CYS A 278 4.03 16.11 -4.53
C CYS A 278 3.78 17.48 -3.87
N ILE A 279 4.44 17.76 -2.74
CA ILE A 279 4.38 19.07 -2.06
C ILE A 279 5.26 20.09 -2.78
N LEU A 280 6.42 19.71 -3.31
CA LEU A 280 7.30 20.62 -4.04
C LEU A 280 6.76 20.96 -5.44
N ALA A 281 5.99 20.07 -6.08
CA ALA A 281 5.42 20.28 -7.41
C ALA A 281 4.41 21.43 -7.50
N ILE A 282 3.79 21.80 -6.39
CA ILE A 282 2.84 22.91 -6.28
C ILE A 282 3.53 24.24 -5.91
N GLU A 283 4.81 24.19 -5.53
CA GLU A 283 5.57 25.38 -5.20
C GLU A 283 6.09 26.09 -6.44
N LYS A 284 5.95 27.42 -6.44
CA LYS A 284 6.36 28.26 -7.57
C LYS A 284 7.77 28.81 -7.44
N SER A 285 8.39 28.64 -6.27
CA SER A 285 9.66 29.27 -5.89
C SER A 285 10.62 28.24 -5.34
N ASN A 286 11.81 28.13 -5.94
CA ASN A 286 12.89 27.28 -5.44
C ASN A 286 13.38 27.71 -4.05
N LYS A 287 13.23 29.00 -3.70
CA LYS A 287 13.53 29.46 -2.33
C LYS A 287 12.56 28.82 -1.34
N THR A 288 11.27 28.88 -1.60
CA THR A 288 10.25 28.27 -0.74
C THR A 288 10.40 26.75 -0.70
N ALA A 289 10.67 26.11 -1.83
CA ALA A 289 10.92 24.67 -1.91
C ALA A 289 12.11 24.25 -1.03
N ASN A 290 13.24 24.98 -1.10
CA ASN A 290 14.38 24.73 -0.22
C ASN A 290 14.05 24.97 1.25
N GLN A 291 13.33 26.05 1.58
CA GLN A 291 12.89 26.29 2.95
C GLN A 291 11.99 25.17 3.48
N ILE A 292 11.07 24.64 2.67
CA ILE A 292 10.25 23.49 3.06
C ILE A 292 11.13 22.28 3.35
N ILE A 293 12.15 22.02 2.54
CA ILE A 293 13.10 20.92 2.77
C ILE A 293 13.85 21.13 4.10
N ASP A 294 14.37 22.33 4.34
CA ASP A 294 15.22 22.64 5.49
C ASP A 294 14.46 22.65 6.82
N TYR A 295 13.19 23.02 6.79
CA TYR A 295 12.37 23.23 7.98
C TYR A 295 11.45 22.06 8.32
N LEU A 296 11.69 20.88 7.74
CA LEU A 296 10.77 19.75 7.83
C LEU A 296 10.67 19.19 9.26
N ASP A 297 9.50 19.35 9.89
CA ASP A 297 9.19 18.88 11.24
C ASP A 297 8.23 17.68 11.23
N ASP A 298 8.56 16.63 11.98
CA ASP A 298 7.73 15.43 12.11
C ASP A 298 6.54 15.63 13.07
N TYR A 299 6.63 16.61 13.98
CA TYR A 299 5.58 16.92 14.93
C TYR A 299 4.50 17.84 14.36
N LEU A 300 4.81 18.51 13.25
CA LEU A 300 3.85 19.30 12.50
C LEU A 300 3.13 18.41 11.49
N PHE A 301 1.83 18.18 11.66
CA PHE A 301 1.02 17.44 10.70
C PHE A 301 -0.44 17.92 10.69
N THR A 302 -1.16 17.64 9.61
CA THR A 302 -2.62 17.89 9.53
C THR A 302 -3.41 16.70 10.04
N GLU A 303 -4.32 16.92 10.97
CA GLU A 303 -5.10 15.86 11.61
C GLU A 303 -6.45 15.65 10.95
N TYR A 304 -6.78 14.40 10.64
CA TYR A 304 -8.07 13.96 10.15
C TYR A 304 -8.69 12.99 11.16
N SER A 305 -9.66 13.48 11.94
CA SER A 305 -10.38 12.66 12.92
C SER A 305 -11.32 11.65 12.25
N ARG A 306 -11.80 10.66 13.01
CA ARG A 306 -12.73 9.60 12.53
C ARG A 306 -13.98 10.10 11.78
N ASN A 307 -14.44 11.32 12.07
CA ASN A 307 -15.63 11.94 11.48
C ASN A 307 -15.25 13.17 10.64
N SER A 308 -14.02 13.23 10.13
CA SER A 308 -13.56 14.37 9.35
C SER A 308 -14.48 14.63 8.17
N ASN A 309 -14.84 15.90 7.95
CA ASN A 309 -15.61 16.32 6.78
C ASN A 309 -14.88 16.01 5.45
N ALA A 310 -13.57 15.78 5.50
CA ALA A 310 -12.80 15.33 4.34
C ALA A 310 -13.14 13.89 3.92
N PHE A 311 -13.82 13.11 4.76
CA PHE A 311 -14.28 11.74 4.48
C PHE A 311 -15.67 11.67 3.85
N SER A 312 -16.09 12.72 3.13
CA SER A 312 -17.36 12.71 2.40
C SER A 312 -17.32 11.77 1.20
N ASN A 313 -18.48 11.19 0.84
CA ASN A 313 -18.67 10.34 -0.35
C ASN A 313 -17.75 9.12 -0.38
N LEU A 314 -17.61 8.42 0.75
CA LEU A 314 -16.87 7.16 0.78
C LEU A 314 -17.56 6.14 -0.14
N PRO A 315 -16.80 5.44 -0.99
CA PRO A 315 -17.36 4.39 -1.81
C PRO A 315 -17.88 3.26 -0.93
N ASN A 316 -18.96 2.61 -1.38
CA ASN A 316 -19.49 1.44 -0.70
C ASN A 316 -18.83 0.20 -1.29
N PRO A 317 -17.96 -0.52 -0.55
CA PRO A 317 -17.24 -1.67 -1.08
C PRO A 317 -18.14 -2.80 -1.59
N ILE A 318 -19.42 -2.82 -1.17
CA ILE A 318 -20.42 -3.83 -1.53
C ILE A 318 -21.06 -3.55 -2.90
N SER A 319 -21.07 -2.28 -3.33
CA SER A 319 -21.67 -1.86 -4.62
C SER A 319 -20.74 -2.07 -5.81
N LEU A 320 -19.52 -2.53 -5.56
CA LEU A 320 -18.42 -2.54 -6.51
C LEU A 320 -18.44 -3.86 -7.28
N GLU A 321 -19.19 -3.88 -8.38
CA GLU A 321 -18.79 -4.38 -9.71
C GLU A 321 -19.81 -5.19 -10.50
N SER A 322 -19.58 -5.22 -11.82
CA SER A 322 -20.37 -5.86 -12.87
C SER A 322 -19.97 -7.31 -13.19
N ASP A 323 -18.87 -7.81 -12.62
CA ASP A 323 -18.38 -9.17 -12.89
C ASP A 323 -19.18 -10.20 -12.08
N SER A 324 -19.72 -11.21 -12.78
CA SER A 324 -20.60 -12.23 -12.19
C SER A 324 -19.88 -13.13 -11.19
N GLU A 325 -18.60 -13.44 -11.42
CA GLU A 325 -17.81 -14.32 -10.53
C GLU A 325 -17.53 -13.63 -9.19
N ILE A 326 -17.12 -12.36 -9.23
CA ILE A 326 -16.84 -11.57 -8.02
C ILE A 326 -18.13 -11.35 -7.21
N ARG A 327 -19.27 -11.12 -7.88
CA ARG A 327 -20.57 -11.03 -7.20
C ARG A 327 -20.94 -12.30 -6.46
N GLU A 328 -20.68 -13.46 -7.04
CA GLU A 328 -20.95 -14.74 -6.39
C GLU A 328 -20.06 -14.95 -5.16
N ILE A 329 -18.78 -14.58 -5.26
CA ILE A 329 -17.85 -14.58 -4.12
C ILE A 329 -18.33 -13.61 -3.03
N ILE A 330 -18.68 -12.37 -3.37
CA ILE A 330 -19.20 -11.37 -2.42
C ILE A 330 -20.48 -11.89 -1.77
N ASN A 331 -21.41 -12.47 -2.53
CA ASN A 331 -22.65 -13.03 -1.98
C ASN A 331 -22.35 -14.15 -0.98
N ASN A 332 -21.43 -15.06 -1.31
CA ASN A 332 -20.99 -16.10 -0.39
C ASN A 332 -20.34 -15.52 0.88
N LEU A 333 -19.53 -14.47 0.75
CA LEU A 333 -18.92 -13.76 1.89
C LEU A 333 -19.96 -13.08 2.77
N LEU A 334 -20.94 -12.42 2.17
CA LEU A 334 -22.03 -11.73 2.86
C LEU A 334 -22.86 -12.70 3.71
N GLN A 335 -22.99 -13.96 3.28
CA GLN A 335 -23.68 -15.02 4.03
C GLN A 335 -22.82 -15.68 5.12
N LYS A 336 -21.50 -15.43 5.17
CA LYS A 336 -20.65 -15.98 6.23
C LYS A 336 -21.11 -15.49 7.61
N SER A 337 -20.96 -16.36 8.61
CA SER A 337 -21.30 -16.05 9.99
C SER A 337 -20.41 -14.92 10.54
N ILE A 338 -21.00 -14.06 11.37
CA ILE A 338 -20.26 -13.03 12.14
C ILE A 338 -19.20 -13.63 13.10
N SER A 339 -19.22 -14.94 13.31
CA SER A 339 -18.20 -15.66 14.08
C SER A 339 -16.80 -15.48 13.51
N ASN A 340 -16.68 -15.24 12.20
CA ASN A 340 -15.41 -15.02 11.50
C ASN A 340 -14.90 -13.56 11.61
N LEU A 341 -15.71 -12.64 12.16
CA LEU A 341 -15.28 -11.25 12.33
C LEU A 341 -14.29 -11.12 13.50
N SER A 342 -13.34 -10.20 13.35
CA SER A 342 -12.37 -9.80 14.38
C SER A 342 -13.01 -8.95 15.49
N LEU A 343 -14.00 -9.53 16.17
CA LEU A 343 -14.78 -8.95 17.27
C LEU A 343 -14.59 -9.74 18.56
N THR A 344 -14.84 -9.10 19.70
CA THR A 344 -14.83 -9.79 21.00
C THR A 344 -15.98 -10.80 21.10
N ASN A 345 -15.81 -11.88 21.87
CA ASN A 345 -16.85 -12.90 22.09
C ASN A 345 -18.18 -12.27 22.57
N TRP A 346 -18.11 -11.30 23.48
CA TRP A 346 -19.29 -10.56 23.94
C TRP A 346 -20.01 -9.84 22.79
N GLN A 347 -19.28 -9.18 21.89
CA GLN A 347 -19.89 -8.50 20.73
C GLN A 347 -20.55 -9.50 19.79
N LYS A 348 -19.89 -10.63 19.52
CA LYS A 348 -20.43 -11.71 18.68
C LYS A 348 -21.74 -12.25 19.27
N GLU A 349 -21.75 -12.59 20.56
CA GLU A 349 -22.96 -13.06 21.25
C GLU A 349 -24.12 -12.05 21.20
N GLN A 350 -23.83 -10.76 21.42
CA GLN A 350 -24.85 -9.73 21.40
C GLN A 350 -25.45 -9.52 20.00
N LEU A 351 -24.64 -9.64 18.95
CA LEU A 351 -25.12 -9.57 17.58
C LEU A 351 -26.04 -10.75 17.26
N ILE A 352 -25.63 -11.98 17.59
CA ILE A 352 -26.44 -13.20 17.40
C ILE A 352 -27.76 -13.09 18.18
N LYS A 353 -27.72 -12.65 19.44
CA LYS A 353 -28.92 -12.45 20.28
C LYS A 353 -29.92 -11.47 19.67
N ASN A 354 -29.44 -10.48 18.92
CA ASN A 354 -30.27 -9.48 18.25
C ASN A 354 -30.53 -9.81 16.77
N LYS A 355 -30.34 -11.07 16.37
CA LYS A 355 -30.61 -11.61 15.02
C LYS A 355 -29.72 -11.02 13.91
N PHE A 356 -28.53 -10.52 14.25
CA PHE A 356 -27.48 -10.21 13.29
C PHE A 356 -26.54 -11.42 13.21
N ASN A 357 -26.80 -12.34 12.28
CA ASN A 357 -26.10 -13.63 12.20
C ASN A 357 -25.01 -13.65 11.13
N THR A 358 -25.18 -12.84 10.09
CA THR A 358 -24.31 -12.78 8.92
C THR A 358 -23.58 -11.45 8.80
N ILE A 359 -22.51 -11.42 8.01
CA ILE A 359 -21.78 -10.17 7.70
C ILE A 359 -22.73 -9.16 7.03
N ASN A 360 -23.63 -9.62 6.15
CA ASN A 360 -24.63 -8.78 5.50
C ASN A 360 -25.56 -8.07 6.49
N ASP A 361 -26.00 -8.77 7.53
CA ASP A 361 -26.90 -8.21 8.55
C ASP A 361 -26.27 -7.02 9.28
N VAL A 362 -24.94 -7.02 9.43
CA VAL A 362 -24.20 -5.95 10.09
C VAL A 362 -23.97 -4.77 9.14
N LEU A 363 -23.65 -5.03 7.88
CA LEU A 363 -23.31 -4.00 6.88
C LEU A 363 -24.52 -3.20 6.40
N THR A 364 -25.67 -3.83 6.28
CA THR A 364 -26.92 -3.19 5.83
C THR A 364 -27.53 -2.28 6.89
N VAL A 365 -26.99 -2.29 8.12
CA VAL A 365 -27.58 -1.63 9.28
C VAL A 365 -26.71 -0.46 9.71
N SER A 366 -27.32 0.72 9.87
CA SER A 366 -26.62 1.91 10.36
C SER A 366 -26.14 1.77 11.80
N GLU A 367 -25.05 2.46 12.15
CA GLU A 367 -24.53 2.53 13.53
C GLU A 367 -25.61 2.96 14.53
N LYS A 368 -26.46 3.91 14.15
CA LYS A 368 -27.58 4.37 14.99
C LYS A 368 -28.55 3.24 15.32
N LYS A 369 -28.81 2.34 14.36
CA LYS A 369 -29.67 1.18 14.57
C LYS A 369 -28.97 0.13 15.45
N LEU A 370 -27.68 -0.12 15.26
CA LEU A 370 -26.90 -0.99 16.16
C LEU A 370 -26.93 -0.51 17.63
N ILE A 371 -26.75 0.80 17.84
CA ILE A 371 -26.82 1.43 19.18
C ILE A 371 -28.20 1.27 19.81
N LYS A 372 -29.28 1.45 19.03
CA LYS A 372 -30.65 1.30 19.52
C LYS A 372 -31.03 -0.15 19.79
N SER A 373 -30.55 -1.08 18.97
CA SER A 373 -30.94 -2.48 19.03
C SER A 373 -30.16 -3.28 20.08
N ILE A 374 -28.92 -2.90 20.41
CA ILE A 374 -28.04 -3.72 21.26
C ILE A 374 -27.67 -2.98 22.55
N ARG A 375 -28.16 -3.48 23.69
CA ARG A 375 -27.83 -2.91 25.00
C ARG A 375 -26.32 -2.99 25.28
N GLY A 376 -25.71 -1.87 25.66
CA GLY A 376 -24.28 -1.79 25.96
C GLY A 376 -23.38 -1.56 24.74
N VAL A 377 -23.96 -1.35 23.55
CA VAL A 377 -23.27 -0.86 22.35
C VAL A 377 -23.47 0.65 22.25
N GLY A 378 -22.43 1.41 22.60
CA GLY A 378 -22.36 2.85 22.31
C GLY A 378 -21.68 3.12 20.96
N GLU A 379 -21.52 4.39 20.61
CA GLU A 379 -20.94 4.84 19.33
C GLU A 379 -19.61 4.15 18.97
N VAL A 380 -18.69 4.07 19.94
CA VAL A 380 -17.37 3.44 19.73
C VAL A 380 -17.51 1.96 19.35
N LYS A 381 -18.39 1.22 20.03
CA LYS A 381 -18.58 -0.21 19.76
C LYS A 381 -19.32 -0.44 18.45
N ALA A 382 -20.32 0.39 18.13
CA ALA A 382 -21.07 0.30 16.88
C ALA A 382 -20.13 0.52 15.68
N ARG A 383 -19.28 1.55 15.74
CA ARG A 383 -18.25 1.81 14.72
C ARG A 383 -17.30 0.63 14.56
N ARG A 384 -16.79 0.07 15.67
CA ARG A 384 -15.90 -1.10 15.62
C ARG A 384 -16.55 -2.31 14.96
N ILE A 385 -17.84 -2.53 15.23
CA ILE A 385 -18.61 -3.62 14.62
C ILE A 385 -18.74 -3.42 13.11
N GLN A 386 -19.13 -2.21 12.66
CA GLN A 386 -19.20 -1.91 11.23
C GLN A 386 -17.84 -2.00 10.53
N ASN A 387 -16.80 -1.40 11.12
CA ASN A 387 -15.45 -1.45 10.58
C ASN A 387 -14.96 -2.91 10.46
N ALA A 388 -15.21 -3.77 11.44
CA ALA A 388 -14.82 -5.18 11.35
C ALA A 388 -15.51 -5.91 10.18
N ALA A 389 -16.79 -5.62 9.94
CA ALA A 389 -17.51 -6.20 8.81
C ALA A 389 -17.00 -5.67 7.45
N ILE A 390 -16.72 -4.37 7.35
CA ILE A 390 -16.15 -3.76 6.14
C ILE A 390 -14.73 -4.31 5.88
N ALA A 391 -13.89 -4.38 6.90
CA ALA A 391 -12.54 -4.91 6.81
C ALA A 391 -12.55 -6.35 6.29
N ALA A 392 -13.46 -7.21 6.78
CA ALA A 392 -13.56 -8.58 6.30
C ALA A 392 -13.92 -8.67 4.81
N ILE A 393 -14.71 -7.74 4.26
CA ILE A 393 -14.97 -7.69 2.82
C ILE A 393 -13.74 -7.19 2.06
N LEU A 394 -13.16 -6.08 2.51
CA LEU A 394 -11.99 -5.48 1.86
C LEU A 394 -10.79 -6.44 1.85
N GLU A 395 -10.60 -7.21 2.91
CA GLU A 395 -9.53 -8.23 2.98
C GLU A 395 -9.65 -9.30 1.89
N TYR A 396 -10.88 -9.70 1.53
CA TYR A 396 -11.12 -10.67 0.44
C TYR A 396 -11.16 -10.04 -0.95
N LEU A 397 -11.50 -8.75 -1.06
CA LEU A 397 -11.52 -8.03 -2.34
C LEU A 397 -10.11 -7.57 -2.74
N SER A 398 -9.45 -6.88 -1.81
CA SER A 398 -8.08 -6.39 -1.96
C SER A 398 -7.05 -7.49 -1.73
N GLY A 399 -7.50 -8.73 -1.46
CA GLY A 399 -6.60 -9.76 -1.02
C GLY A 399 -7.01 -11.20 -1.20
#